data_AF-A0ABD0J8M2-F1
#
_entry.id   AF-A0ABD0J8M2-F1
#
_cell.length_a   1.000
_cell.length_b   1.000
_cell.length_c   1.000
_cell.angle_alpha   90.00
_cell.angle_beta   90.00
_cell.angle_gamma   90.00
#
_symmetry.space_group_name_H-M   'P 1'
#
loop_
_entity.id
_entity.type
_entity.pdbx_description
1 polymer ?
#
loop_
_entity_poly.entity_id
_entity_poly.type
_entity_poly.pdbx_seq_one_letter_code
_entity_poly.pdbx_strand_id
1 'polypeptide(L)'
;MMTRFHVATSLSALARTPTTILIVSFLMVQGHCNVSHIHPSVADEGEAPENHRPTMHVTSVRGQAGFAIVSEVTNIGEFVALVTVDDPDSEENGITSCQLDNYHFSLMKLDDNSYKIVTARRLDRENMPSYNVIIACRDGGSPSLSTSMTLNIEVADENDNAPVFTQAAYFFNVGEHERIGTEVGRVSARDNDIGDNARLTYGMEIDDDGDLFTIDRITGDIYTSRVLETEVHSQLTFRVVAYDRGSNPLTGTTTVVVK
;
A
#
# COMPACT_ATOMS: atom_id res chain seq x y z
N MET A 1 33.17 -7.51 -75.25
CA MET A 1 34.17 -8.55 -74.96
C MET A 1 33.46 -9.60 -74.11
N MET A 2 32.84 -10.64 -74.71
CA MET A 2 33.49 -11.92 -75.08
C MET A 2 34.09 -12.59 -73.83
N THR A 3 33.86 -13.85 -73.41
CA THR A 3 33.32 -15.12 -73.99
C THR A 3 33.34 -16.08 -72.77
N ARG A 4 32.30 -16.88 -72.42
CA ARG A 4 32.07 -18.31 -72.81
C ARG A 4 33.34 -19.18 -72.68
N PHE A 5 33.39 -20.45 -72.24
CA PHE A 5 32.48 -21.62 -72.12
C PHE A 5 33.25 -22.70 -71.28
N HIS A 6 32.63 -23.52 -70.41
CA HIS A 6 32.02 -24.86 -70.69
C HIS A 6 33.08 -25.95 -71.02
N VAL A 7 33.10 -27.19 -70.52
CA VAL A 7 32.11 -28.29 -70.40
C VAL A 7 32.75 -29.37 -69.49
N ALA A 8 32.15 -29.89 -68.41
CA ALA A 8 31.12 -30.95 -68.26
C ALA A 8 31.56 -32.39 -68.60
N THR A 9 31.18 -33.35 -67.74
CA THR A 9 30.55 -34.67 -68.05
C THR A 9 30.31 -35.41 -66.72
N SER A 10 29.07 -35.56 -66.25
CA SER A 10 28.11 -36.66 -66.46
C SER A 10 28.26 -37.78 -65.41
N LEU A 11 27.22 -38.20 -64.69
CA LEU A 11 26.16 -39.06 -65.23
C LEU A 11 24.80 -38.87 -64.53
N SER A 12 23.78 -38.71 -65.37
CA SER A 12 22.33 -38.89 -65.16
C SER A 12 21.99 -40.40 -65.01
N ALA A 13 20.81 -40.93 -64.72
CA ALA A 13 19.41 -40.49 -64.65
C ALA A 13 18.63 -41.61 -63.93
N LEU A 14 17.41 -41.35 -63.45
CA LEU A 14 16.22 -41.96 -64.04
C LEU A 14 14.95 -41.24 -63.56
N ALA A 15 14.13 -40.85 -64.53
CA ALA A 15 12.84 -40.22 -64.38
C ALA A 15 11.73 -41.24 -64.67
N ARG A 16 10.52 -40.99 -64.16
CA ARG A 16 9.24 -40.85 -64.91
C ARG A 16 8.03 -41.35 -64.10
N THR A 17 7.02 -40.49 -64.02
CA THR A 17 5.58 -40.79 -63.89
C THR A 17 5.09 -41.50 -65.18
N PRO A 18 3.94 -42.23 -65.23
CA PRO A 18 2.61 -41.60 -65.23
C PRO A 18 1.42 -42.45 -64.70
N THR A 19 0.32 -41.72 -64.58
CA THR A 19 -1.11 -42.08 -64.48
C THR A 19 -1.60 -43.13 -65.51
N THR A 20 -2.63 -43.90 -65.12
CA THR A 20 -3.82 -44.33 -65.91
C THR A 20 -4.12 -45.85 -65.91
N ILE A 21 -5.21 -46.21 -65.22
CA ILE A 21 -6.33 -47.13 -65.56
C ILE A 21 -6.01 -48.37 -66.43
N LEU A 22 -6.35 -49.57 -65.94
CA LEU A 22 -7.18 -50.57 -66.66
C LEU A 22 -7.54 -51.81 -65.80
N ILE A 23 -8.84 -52.10 -65.81
CA ILE A 23 -9.51 -53.40 -65.86
C ILE A 23 -9.76 -54.19 -64.56
N VAL A 24 -11.06 -54.24 -64.28
CA VAL A 24 -11.82 -55.20 -63.49
C VAL A 24 -11.61 -56.62 -64.02
N SER A 25 -11.25 -57.55 -63.14
CA SER A 25 -11.52 -58.97 -63.34
C SER A 25 -12.03 -59.57 -62.03
N PHE A 26 -13.33 -59.87 -62.06
CA PHE A 26 -14.06 -60.65 -61.06
C PHE A 26 -13.46 -62.07 -60.99
N LEU A 27 -13.07 -62.50 -59.80
CA LEU A 27 -13.07 -63.92 -59.45
C LEU A 27 -13.81 -64.06 -58.12
N MET A 28 -14.98 -64.67 -58.18
CA MET A 28 -15.72 -65.08 -56.99
C MET A 28 -14.95 -66.16 -56.26
N VAL A 29 -14.57 -65.87 -55.02
CA VAL A 29 -14.36 -66.89 -54.00
C VAL A 29 -15.24 -66.51 -52.83
N GLN A 30 -16.22 -67.35 -52.53
CA GLN A 30 -17.06 -67.21 -51.36
C GLN A 30 -16.23 -67.47 -50.11
N GLY A 31 -15.92 -66.38 -49.40
CA GLY A 31 -15.40 -66.40 -48.05
C GLY A 31 -16.17 -65.35 -47.26
N HIS A 32 -16.86 -65.79 -46.21
CA HIS A 32 -17.62 -64.92 -45.32
C HIS A 32 -16.67 -63.90 -44.68
N CYS A 33 -16.67 -62.67 -45.20
CA CYS A 33 -15.98 -61.54 -44.58
C CYS A 33 -17.00 -60.80 -43.72
N ASN A 34 -16.86 -60.93 -42.41
CA ASN A 34 -17.65 -60.19 -41.44
C ASN A 34 -17.24 -58.71 -41.55
N VAL A 35 -18.06 -57.88 -42.21
CA VAL A 35 -17.83 -56.44 -42.29
C VAL A 35 -18.22 -55.85 -40.95
N SER A 36 -17.27 -55.75 -40.02
CA SER A 36 -17.42 -54.87 -38.87
C SER A 36 -17.54 -53.45 -39.40
N HIS A 37 -18.72 -52.85 -39.25
CA HIS A 37 -18.93 -51.42 -39.41
C HIS A 37 -17.93 -50.69 -38.50
N ILE A 38 -16.85 -50.17 -39.05
CA ILE A 38 -16.01 -49.20 -38.36
C ILE A 38 -16.80 -47.90 -38.42
N HIS A 39 -17.54 -47.62 -37.35
CA HIS A 39 -17.99 -46.27 -37.07
C HIS A 39 -16.74 -45.38 -37.03
N PRO A 40 -16.69 -44.25 -37.75
CA PRO A 40 -15.66 -43.26 -37.49
C PRO A 40 -15.78 -42.88 -36.01
N SER A 41 -14.73 -43.13 -35.24
CA SER A 41 -14.62 -42.63 -33.88
C SER A 41 -14.81 -41.13 -33.97
N VAL A 42 -15.93 -40.65 -33.43
CA VAL A 42 -16.08 -39.26 -33.03
C VAL A 42 -14.81 -38.96 -32.24
N ALA A 43 -13.97 -38.05 -32.75
CA ALA A 43 -12.91 -37.50 -31.92
C ALA A 43 -13.63 -36.97 -30.68
N ASP A 44 -13.27 -37.51 -29.53
CA ASP A 44 -13.71 -37.04 -28.23
C ASP A 44 -13.43 -35.53 -28.23
N GLU A 45 -14.47 -34.73 -28.47
CA GLU A 45 -14.40 -33.30 -28.19
C GLU A 45 -14.29 -33.26 -26.67
N GLY A 46 -13.05 -33.27 -26.19
CA GLY A 46 -12.74 -33.20 -24.77
C GLY A 46 -13.61 -32.10 -24.19
N GLU A 47 -14.46 -32.49 -23.25
CA GLU A 47 -15.33 -31.60 -22.49
C GLU A 47 -14.48 -30.39 -22.10
N ALA A 48 -14.90 -29.18 -22.50
CA ALA A 48 -14.17 -27.97 -22.19
C ALA A 48 -13.87 -28.00 -20.69
N PRO A 49 -12.60 -27.82 -20.25
CA PRO A 49 -12.24 -27.94 -18.84
C PRO A 49 -13.20 -27.07 -18.05
N GLU A 50 -13.89 -27.67 -17.07
CA GLU A 50 -14.86 -26.94 -16.24
C GLU A 50 -14.15 -25.74 -15.63
N ASN A 51 -14.51 -24.52 -16.06
CA ASN A 51 -13.87 -23.30 -15.62
C ASN A 51 -14.56 -22.76 -14.36
N HIS A 52 -13.90 -22.84 -13.23
CA HIS A 52 -14.39 -22.35 -11.95
C HIS A 52 -13.93 -20.92 -11.69
N ARG A 53 -14.59 -20.26 -10.74
CA ARG A 53 -14.20 -18.90 -10.36
C ARG A 53 -13.09 -18.98 -9.30
N PRO A 54 -12.04 -18.15 -9.40
CA PRO A 54 -11.04 -18.06 -8.35
C PRO A 54 -11.63 -17.54 -7.04
N THR A 55 -11.21 -18.13 -5.93
CA THR A 55 -11.52 -17.70 -4.57
C THR A 55 -10.31 -17.02 -3.95
N MET A 56 -10.47 -15.79 -3.46
CA MET A 56 -9.36 -15.01 -2.91
C MET A 56 -9.41 -14.96 -1.38
N HIS A 57 -8.25 -15.13 -0.76
CA HIS A 57 -8.02 -14.96 0.66
C HIS A 57 -6.92 -13.92 0.89
N VAL A 58 -7.19 -12.95 1.77
CA VAL A 58 -6.23 -11.91 2.15
C VAL A 58 -5.96 -11.99 3.64
N THR A 59 -4.69 -12.19 4.01
CA THR A 59 -4.25 -12.34 5.39
C THR A 59 -3.24 -11.24 5.73
N SER A 60 -3.52 -10.45 6.76
CA SER A 60 -2.57 -9.46 7.30
C SER A 60 -1.82 -10.01 8.52
N VAL A 61 -0.82 -9.26 9.01
CA VAL A 61 -0.01 -9.62 10.19
C VAL A 61 -0.86 -9.88 11.44
N ARG A 62 -2.06 -9.28 11.54
CA ARG A 62 -3.01 -9.51 12.66
C ARG A 62 -4.05 -10.61 12.39
N GLY A 63 -3.96 -11.31 11.25
CA GLY A 63 -4.82 -12.44 10.90
C GLY A 63 -6.28 -12.07 10.58
N GLN A 64 -6.63 -10.79 10.51
CA GLN A 64 -7.98 -10.35 10.18
C GLN A 64 -8.13 -10.27 8.65
N ALA A 65 -9.09 -11.02 8.12
CA ALA A 65 -9.38 -11.02 6.69
C ALA A 65 -9.90 -9.63 6.25
N GLY A 66 -9.38 -9.12 5.14
CA GLY A 66 -9.81 -7.85 4.54
C GLY A 66 -9.42 -6.59 5.32
N PHE A 67 -8.56 -6.71 6.33
CA PHE A 67 -8.09 -5.59 7.14
C PHE A 67 -6.58 -5.69 7.42
N ALA A 68 -5.85 -4.59 7.27
CA ALA A 68 -4.43 -4.49 7.58
C ALA A 68 -4.12 -3.17 8.32
N ILE A 69 -3.06 -3.19 9.12
CA ILE A 69 -2.50 -2.00 9.77
C ILE A 69 -1.04 -1.91 9.38
N VAL A 70 -0.60 -0.73 8.95
CA VAL A 70 0.78 -0.44 8.56
C VAL A 70 1.20 0.89 9.17
N SER A 71 2.40 0.98 9.74
CA SER A 71 2.91 2.23 10.33
C SER A 71 3.31 3.24 9.25
N GLU A 72 3.11 4.53 9.50
CA GLU A 72 3.44 5.59 8.54
C GLU A 72 4.93 5.77 8.29
N VAL A 73 5.78 5.46 9.29
CA VAL A 73 7.24 5.57 9.17
C VAL A 73 7.86 4.37 8.45
N THR A 74 7.04 3.48 7.88
CA THR A 74 7.52 2.31 7.14
C THR A 74 8.23 2.72 5.85
N ASN A 75 9.25 1.93 5.49
CA ASN A 75 9.97 2.11 4.24
C ASN A 75 9.15 1.60 3.06
N ILE A 76 9.50 2.05 1.86
CA ILE A 76 8.98 1.46 0.62
C ILE A 76 9.41 -0.01 0.55
N GLY A 77 8.48 -0.89 0.22
CA GLY A 77 8.67 -2.34 0.15
C GLY A 77 8.28 -3.08 1.43
N GLU A 78 7.75 -2.38 2.44
CA GLU A 78 7.29 -2.98 3.68
C GLU A 78 6.07 -3.87 3.45
N PHE A 79 6.01 -5.01 4.14
CA PHE A 79 4.93 -5.98 4.00
C PHE A 79 3.64 -5.48 4.65
N VAL A 80 2.52 -5.58 3.92
CA VAL A 80 1.19 -5.19 4.42
C VAL A 80 0.29 -6.43 4.60
N ALA A 81 0.16 -7.24 3.55
CA ALA A 81 -0.71 -8.40 3.55
C ALA A 81 -0.26 -9.45 2.54
N LEU A 82 -0.65 -10.69 2.78
CA LEU A 82 -0.53 -11.83 1.88
C LEU A 82 -1.87 -12.04 1.17
N VAL A 83 -1.84 -12.19 -0.14
CA VAL A 83 -2.98 -12.54 -0.98
C VAL A 83 -2.72 -13.93 -1.54
N THR A 84 -3.64 -14.85 -1.32
CA THR A 84 -3.62 -16.19 -1.91
C THR A 84 -4.91 -16.42 -2.66
N VAL A 85 -4.81 -17.00 -3.85
CA VAL A 85 -5.95 -17.32 -4.70
C VAL A 85 -6.04 -18.83 -4.84
N ASP A 86 -7.22 -19.37 -4.60
CA ASP A 86 -7.54 -20.77 -4.81
C ASP A 86 -8.40 -20.88 -6.05
N ASP A 87 -7.93 -21.61 -7.06
CA ASP A 87 -8.68 -21.90 -8.27
C ASP A 87 -8.60 -23.41 -8.52
N PRO A 88 -9.72 -24.14 -8.52
CA PRO A 88 -9.70 -25.60 -8.62
C PRO A 88 -9.41 -26.09 -10.05
N ASP A 89 -9.29 -25.20 -11.02
CA ASP A 89 -9.04 -25.56 -12.41
C ASP A 89 -7.60 -26.03 -12.64
N SER A 90 -7.42 -26.88 -13.66
CA SER A 90 -6.10 -27.38 -14.05
C SER A 90 -5.45 -26.49 -15.12
N GLU A 91 -4.13 -26.57 -15.21
CA GLU A 91 -3.32 -25.88 -16.24
C GLU A 91 -3.48 -24.35 -16.20
N GLU A 92 -3.54 -23.68 -17.34
CA GLU A 92 -3.59 -22.21 -17.44
C GLU A 92 -4.86 -21.61 -16.80
N ASN A 93 -5.97 -22.38 -16.76
CA ASN A 93 -7.22 -21.93 -16.13
C ASN A 93 -7.08 -21.78 -14.61
N GLY A 94 -6.21 -22.57 -13.95
CA GLY A 94 -5.97 -22.46 -12.51
C GLY A 94 -4.94 -21.37 -12.12
N ILE A 95 -4.27 -20.74 -13.10
CA ILE A 95 -3.27 -19.69 -12.87
C ILE A 95 -3.95 -18.33 -12.88
N THR A 96 -3.80 -17.59 -11.78
CA THR A 96 -4.49 -16.31 -11.60
C THR A 96 -3.55 -15.12 -11.76
N SER A 97 -4.05 -14.06 -12.39
CA SER A 97 -3.38 -12.77 -12.48
C SER A 97 -4.13 -11.75 -11.64
N CYS A 98 -3.44 -11.18 -10.65
CA CYS A 98 -4.00 -10.20 -9.72
C CYS A 98 -3.48 -8.79 -9.98
N GLN A 99 -4.32 -7.79 -9.70
CA GLN A 99 -4.00 -6.37 -9.76
C GLN A 99 -4.67 -5.63 -8.60
N LEU A 100 -4.14 -4.45 -8.27
CA LEU A 100 -4.71 -3.56 -7.26
C LEU A 100 -4.98 -2.16 -7.84
N ASP A 101 -5.90 -1.43 -7.23
CA ASP A 101 -6.39 -0.11 -7.70
C ASP A 101 -5.78 1.08 -6.94
N ASN A 102 -4.57 0.95 -6.39
CA ASN A 102 -3.96 1.98 -5.56
C ASN A 102 -2.46 2.16 -5.87
N TYR A 103 -1.98 3.40 -5.90
CA TYR A 103 -0.58 3.69 -6.26
C TYR A 103 0.36 3.83 -5.05
N HIS A 104 -0.15 3.83 -3.82
CA HIS A 104 0.64 3.76 -2.59
C HIS A 104 1.06 2.34 -2.22
N PHE A 105 0.44 1.34 -2.85
CA PHE A 105 0.73 -0.08 -2.64
C PHE A 105 1.13 -0.74 -3.96
N SER A 106 1.86 -1.84 -3.86
CA SER A 106 2.25 -2.66 -5.00
C SER A 106 2.00 -4.13 -4.69
N LEU A 107 1.58 -4.87 -5.70
CA LEU A 107 1.41 -6.30 -5.64
C LEU A 107 2.66 -6.97 -6.18
N MET A 108 3.36 -7.74 -5.35
CA MET A 108 4.51 -8.54 -5.77
C MET A 108 4.11 -10.01 -5.83
N LYS A 109 4.19 -10.60 -7.02
CA LYS A 109 3.96 -12.03 -7.24
C LYS A 109 5.02 -12.85 -6.48
N LEU A 110 4.58 -13.83 -5.69
CA LEU A 110 5.43 -14.76 -4.95
C LEU A 110 5.51 -16.11 -5.65
N ASP A 111 4.35 -16.63 -6.08
CA ASP A 111 4.17 -17.83 -6.89
C ASP A 111 2.98 -17.62 -7.85
N ASP A 112 2.48 -18.65 -8.51
CA ASP A 112 1.40 -18.52 -9.49
C ASP A 112 0.09 -17.96 -8.95
N ASN A 113 -0.23 -18.21 -7.68
CA ASN A 113 -1.49 -17.81 -7.06
C ASN A 113 -1.32 -17.07 -5.72
N SER A 114 -0.08 -16.77 -5.33
CA SER A 114 0.26 -16.04 -4.12
C SER A 114 1.00 -14.75 -4.42
N TYR A 115 0.60 -13.70 -3.73
CA TYR A 115 1.14 -12.36 -3.88
C TYR A 115 1.32 -11.73 -2.51
N LYS A 116 2.34 -10.88 -2.36
CA LYS A 116 2.43 -9.97 -1.21
C LYS A 116 2.08 -8.56 -1.64
N ILE A 117 1.28 -7.88 -0.82
CA ILE A 117 1.07 -6.45 -0.91
C ILE A 117 2.15 -5.77 -0.10
N VAL A 118 2.85 -4.83 -0.72
CA VAL A 118 3.88 -4.01 -0.09
C VAL A 118 3.60 -2.53 -0.28
N THR A 119 4.18 -1.69 0.57
CA THR A 119 4.18 -0.24 0.36
C THR A 119 4.98 0.10 -0.90
N ALA A 120 4.39 0.87 -1.81
CA ALA A 120 5.04 1.38 -3.01
C ALA A 120 5.52 2.83 -2.83
N ARG A 121 4.94 3.54 -1.86
CA ARG A 121 5.25 4.92 -1.50
C ARG A 121 5.26 5.06 0.01
N ARG A 122 5.88 6.15 0.48
CA ARG A 122 5.76 6.55 1.88
C ARG A 122 4.30 6.84 2.21
N LEU A 123 3.92 6.47 3.41
CA LEU A 123 2.62 6.75 4.00
C LEU A 123 2.79 7.93 4.96
N ASP A 124 1.69 8.61 5.21
CA ASP A 124 1.61 9.80 6.07
C ASP A 124 0.17 9.81 6.56
N ARG A 125 -0.02 9.55 7.84
CA ARG A 125 -1.31 9.39 8.48
C ARG A 125 -2.00 10.75 8.62
N GLU A 126 -1.25 11.84 8.85
CA GLU A 126 -1.78 13.20 8.90
C GLU A 126 -2.45 13.60 7.58
N ASN A 127 -1.89 13.15 6.46
CA ASN A 127 -2.45 13.39 5.14
C ASN A 127 -3.52 12.37 4.73
N MET A 128 -3.29 11.07 4.96
CA MET A 128 -4.22 10.00 4.60
C MET A 128 -4.20 8.86 5.64
N PRO A 129 -5.18 8.82 6.56
CA PRO A 129 -5.16 7.86 7.67
C PRO A 129 -5.59 6.44 7.28
N SER A 130 -6.24 6.27 6.12
CA SER A 130 -6.67 4.95 5.66
C SER A 130 -6.84 4.86 4.15
N TYR A 131 -6.75 3.62 3.65
CA TYR A 131 -6.91 3.29 2.24
C TYR A 131 -7.87 2.12 2.07
N ASN A 132 -8.79 2.25 1.11
CA ASN A 132 -9.63 1.16 0.63
C ASN A 132 -9.04 0.67 -0.69
N VAL A 133 -8.34 -0.46 -0.67
CA VAL A 133 -7.66 -1.03 -1.84
C VAL A 133 -8.48 -2.19 -2.38
N ILE A 134 -8.95 -2.09 -3.62
CA ILE A 134 -9.61 -3.19 -4.33
C ILE A 134 -8.53 -4.03 -5.00
N ILE A 135 -8.51 -5.31 -4.63
CA ILE A 135 -7.70 -6.35 -5.26
C ILE A 135 -8.62 -7.12 -6.19
N ALA A 136 -8.22 -7.27 -7.45
CA ALA A 136 -8.96 -8.04 -8.45
C ALA A 136 -8.05 -9.10 -9.06
N CYS A 137 -8.49 -10.35 -9.03
CA CYS A 137 -7.78 -11.49 -9.61
C CYS A 137 -8.63 -12.11 -10.71
N ARG A 138 -7.99 -12.58 -11.78
CA ARG A 138 -8.63 -13.19 -12.94
C ARG A 138 -7.91 -14.48 -13.31
N ASP A 139 -8.67 -15.52 -13.63
CA ASP A 139 -8.14 -16.79 -14.12
C ASP A 139 -7.62 -16.69 -15.58
N GLY A 140 -6.96 -17.75 -16.06
CA GLY A 140 -6.54 -17.89 -17.46
C GLY A 140 -7.64 -18.38 -18.41
N GLY A 141 -8.85 -18.59 -17.90
CA GLY A 141 -9.99 -19.18 -18.60
C GLY A 141 -10.45 -18.43 -19.85
N SER A 142 -11.18 -19.16 -20.71
CA SER A 142 -11.85 -18.62 -21.90
C SER A 142 -13.32 -19.09 -21.96
N PRO A 143 -14.30 -18.29 -21.47
CA PRO A 143 -14.14 -16.93 -20.93
C PRO A 143 -13.55 -16.95 -19.53
N SER A 144 -12.80 -15.91 -19.21
CA SER A 144 -12.18 -15.78 -17.89
C SER A 144 -13.19 -15.37 -16.82
N LEU A 145 -13.01 -15.89 -15.63
CA LEU A 145 -13.71 -15.45 -14.42
C LEU A 145 -12.77 -14.62 -13.53
N SER A 146 -13.38 -13.75 -12.73
CA SER A 146 -12.64 -12.85 -11.84
C SER A 146 -13.24 -12.79 -10.45
N THR A 147 -12.44 -12.43 -9.47
CA THR A 147 -12.86 -12.20 -8.09
C THR A 147 -12.25 -10.91 -7.59
N SER A 148 -12.94 -10.23 -6.68
CA SER A 148 -12.47 -8.97 -6.11
C SER A 148 -12.76 -8.85 -4.62
N MET A 149 -11.87 -8.23 -3.88
CA MET A 149 -12.00 -7.96 -2.46
C MET A 149 -11.46 -6.57 -2.15
N THR A 150 -12.11 -5.86 -1.23
CA THR A 150 -11.58 -4.62 -0.65
C THR A 150 -10.77 -4.94 0.59
N LEU A 151 -9.50 -4.54 0.57
CA LEU A 151 -8.62 -4.51 1.73
C LEU A 151 -8.65 -3.10 2.34
N ASN A 152 -9.12 -3.00 3.58
CA ASN A 152 -9.07 -1.77 4.36
C ASN A 152 -7.72 -1.70 5.06
N ILE A 153 -6.92 -0.69 4.74
CA ILE A 153 -5.59 -0.48 5.32
C ILE A 153 -5.67 0.76 6.20
N GLU A 154 -5.45 0.59 7.50
CA GLU A 154 -5.30 1.70 8.44
C GLU A 154 -3.81 2.04 8.60
N VAL A 155 -3.50 3.34 8.54
CA VAL A 155 -2.15 3.83 8.79
C VAL A 155 -2.03 4.07 10.29
N ALA A 156 -1.12 3.36 10.95
CA ALA A 156 -0.84 3.55 12.36
C ALA A 156 0.02 4.80 12.57
N ASP A 157 -0.41 5.59 13.55
CA ASP A 157 0.21 6.82 14.02
C ASP A 157 1.56 6.57 14.67
N GLU A 158 2.52 7.42 14.37
CA GLU A 158 3.82 7.51 15.01
C GLU A 158 4.02 8.92 15.55
N ASN A 159 4.86 9.07 16.59
CA ASN A 159 5.12 10.38 17.18
C ASN A 159 6.17 11.14 16.37
N ASP A 160 5.81 11.65 15.20
CA ASP A 160 6.71 12.36 14.28
C ASP A 160 6.34 13.83 14.02
N ASN A 161 5.22 14.31 14.58
CA ASN A 161 4.90 15.73 14.65
C ASN A 161 5.21 16.27 16.05
N ALA A 162 6.01 17.34 16.12
CA ALA A 162 6.24 18.03 17.38
C ALA A 162 5.12 19.05 17.64
N PRO A 163 4.81 19.36 18.91
CA PRO A 163 3.85 20.40 19.24
C PRO A 163 4.23 21.75 18.61
N VAL A 164 3.27 22.42 17.96
CA VAL A 164 3.48 23.72 17.32
C VAL A 164 2.58 24.77 17.98
N PHE A 165 3.19 25.82 18.53
CA PHE A 165 2.45 26.97 19.06
C PHE A 165 1.74 27.75 17.95
N THR A 166 0.54 28.24 18.24
CA THR A 166 -0.27 29.02 17.30
C THR A 166 0.35 30.40 16.98
N GLN A 167 1.29 30.87 17.80
CA GLN A 167 2.07 32.09 17.57
C GLN A 167 3.55 31.83 17.83
N ALA A 168 4.41 32.45 17.01
CA ALA A 168 5.87 32.42 17.21
C ALA A 168 6.31 33.16 18.48
N ALA A 169 5.54 34.16 18.91
CA ALA A 169 5.66 34.84 20.18
C ALA A 169 4.30 35.37 20.64
N TYR A 170 4.06 35.37 21.95
CA TYR A 170 2.87 35.91 22.58
C TYR A 170 3.20 37.20 23.33
N PHE A 171 2.32 38.19 23.23
CA PHE A 171 2.49 39.48 23.88
C PHE A 171 1.29 39.73 24.81
N PHE A 172 1.57 39.90 26.09
CA PHE A 172 0.57 40.21 27.11
C PHE A 172 0.90 41.51 27.82
N ASN A 173 -0.11 42.16 28.38
CA ASN A 173 0.07 43.30 29.26
C ASN A 173 -0.53 42.94 30.61
N VAL A 174 0.23 43.17 31.69
CA VAL A 174 -0.22 42.92 33.05
C VAL A 174 0.02 44.16 33.90
N GLY A 175 -0.88 44.42 34.85
CA GLY A 175 -0.70 45.53 35.75
C GLY A 175 0.58 45.39 36.57
N GLU A 176 1.20 46.52 36.84
CA GLU A 176 2.22 46.63 37.88
C GLU A 176 1.63 46.30 39.25
N HIS A 177 2.39 45.64 40.14
CA HIS A 177 1.95 45.24 41.49
C HIS A 177 0.76 44.27 41.52
N GLU A 178 0.55 43.53 40.43
CA GLU A 178 -0.46 42.49 40.40
C GLU A 178 -0.19 41.41 41.43
N ARG A 179 -1.28 40.89 41.98
CA ARG A 179 -1.23 39.91 43.06
C ARG A 179 -0.76 38.58 42.49
N ILE A 180 -0.31 37.69 43.38
CA ILE A 180 -0.06 36.29 43.02
C ILE A 180 -1.40 35.68 42.53
N GLY A 181 -1.35 34.97 41.41
CA GLY A 181 -2.51 34.32 40.79
C GLY A 181 -3.31 35.20 39.84
N THR A 182 -2.82 36.40 39.50
CA THR A 182 -3.41 37.21 38.42
C THR A 182 -3.17 36.52 37.08
N GLU A 183 -4.23 36.42 36.25
CA GLU A 183 -4.15 35.87 34.90
C GLU A 183 -3.40 36.84 33.97
N VAL A 184 -2.38 36.33 33.28
CA VAL A 184 -1.56 37.08 32.32
C VAL A 184 -2.10 36.89 30.91
N GLY A 185 -2.45 35.65 30.56
CA GLY A 185 -2.96 35.28 29.25
C GLY A 185 -2.83 33.79 28.99
N ARG A 186 -3.18 33.36 27.77
CA ARG A 186 -3.15 31.95 27.36
C ARG A 186 -2.29 31.74 26.13
N VAL A 187 -1.43 30.73 26.19
CA VAL A 187 -0.76 30.19 25.01
C VAL A 187 -1.51 28.95 24.50
N SER A 188 -1.34 28.63 23.22
CA SER A 188 -1.96 27.43 22.65
C SER A 188 -1.04 26.82 21.62
N ALA A 189 -0.78 25.52 21.78
CA ALA A 189 -0.11 24.68 20.81
C ALA A 189 -1.06 23.62 20.25
N ARG A 190 -0.68 23.05 19.12
CA ARG A 190 -1.36 21.95 18.45
C ARG A 190 -0.34 20.92 18.02
N ASP A 191 -0.77 19.67 18.05
CA ASP A 191 -0.04 18.55 17.50
C ASP A 191 -0.91 17.88 16.44
N ASN A 192 -0.30 17.40 15.36
CA ASN A 192 -1.05 16.79 14.26
C ASN A 192 -1.22 15.28 14.42
N ASP A 193 -0.48 14.65 15.33
CA ASP A 193 -0.59 13.22 15.65
C ASP A 193 -1.94 12.89 16.32
N ILE A 194 -2.13 11.67 16.81
CA ILE A 194 -3.34 11.29 17.55
C ILE A 194 -3.07 10.66 18.92
N GLY A 195 -4.10 10.66 19.77
CA GLY A 195 -4.02 10.03 21.08
C GLY A 195 -2.94 10.64 21.98
N ASP A 196 -2.03 9.80 22.46
CA ASP A 196 -0.96 10.22 23.36
C ASP A 196 0.12 11.04 22.66
N ASN A 197 0.36 10.78 21.37
CA ASN A 197 1.30 11.51 20.52
C ASN A 197 0.85 12.95 20.26
N ALA A 198 -0.45 13.25 20.36
CA ALA A 198 -0.96 14.63 20.31
C ALA A 198 -1.42 15.22 21.66
N ARG A 199 -1.26 14.47 22.76
CA ARG A 199 -1.76 14.93 24.07
C ARG A 199 -0.77 15.84 24.77
N LEU A 200 -0.97 17.13 24.55
CA LEU A 200 -0.08 18.18 25.04
C LEU A 200 -0.09 18.36 26.56
N THR A 201 1.08 18.72 27.08
CA THR A 201 1.28 19.26 28.42
C THR A 201 2.16 20.51 28.33
N TYR A 202 1.74 21.59 28.96
CA TYR A 202 2.48 22.85 28.97
C TYR A 202 3.43 22.94 30.16
N GLY A 203 4.55 23.62 29.96
CA GLY A 203 5.53 23.94 30.97
C GLY A 203 6.25 25.24 30.65
N MET A 204 7.02 25.73 31.60
CA MET A 204 7.85 26.92 31.43
C MET A 204 9.31 26.49 31.54
N GLU A 205 10.17 26.99 30.66
CA GLU A 205 11.60 26.85 30.88
C GLU A 205 12.00 27.78 32.02
N ILE A 206 12.80 27.28 32.96
CA ILE A 206 13.28 28.09 34.08
C ILE A 206 14.44 28.93 33.55
N ASP A 207 14.14 30.16 33.16
CA ASP A 207 15.08 31.25 32.90
C ASP A 207 14.97 32.32 34.01
N ASP A 208 15.80 33.38 33.94
CA ASP A 208 15.90 34.40 35.01
C ASP A 208 14.55 35.08 35.34
N ASP A 209 13.62 35.15 34.38
CA ASP A 209 12.28 35.73 34.54
C ASP A 209 11.16 34.68 34.74
N GLY A 210 11.39 33.41 34.37
CA GLY A 210 10.40 32.34 34.41
C GLY A 210 9.87 32.05 35.82
N ASP A 211 10.65 32.33 36.86
CA ASP A 211 10.25 32.17 38.28
C ASP A 211 9.13 33.15 38.71
N LEU A 212 8.84 34.19 37.92
CA LEU A 212 7.77 35.17 38.18
C LEU A 212 6.39 34.73 37.71
N PHE A 213 6.34 33.67 36.88
CA PHE A 213 5.12 33.16 36.28
C PHE A 213 4.94 31.67 36.53
N THR A 214 3.72 31.20 36.35
CA THR A 214 3.37 29.78 36.34
C THR A 214 2.38 29.53 35.21
N ILE A 215 2.33 28.30 34.72
CA ILE A 215 1.44 27.91 33.62
C ILE A 215 0.60 26.69 34.03
N ASP A 216 -0.70 26.75 33.75
CA ASP A 216 -1.56 25.58 33.84
C ASP A 216 -1.16 24.56 32.76
N ARG A 217 -0.80 23.37 33.22
CA ARG A 217 -0.23 22.32 32.38
C ARG A 217 -1.19 21.77 31.33
N ILE A 218 -2.49 22.01 31.47
CA ILE A 218 -3.53 21.48 30.59
C ILE A 218 -4.06 22.60 29.69
N THR A 219 -4.38 23.76 30.25
CA THR A 219 -5.05 24.84 29.51
C THR A 219 -4.09 25.80 28.82
N GLY A 220 -2.83 25.86 29.26
CA GLY A 220 -1.86 26.85 28.79
C GLY A 220 -2.11 28.27 29.33
N ASP A 221 -2.96 28.41 30.36
CA ASP A 221 -3.18 29.67 31.06
C ASP A 221 -1.97 30.04 31.92
N ILE A 222 -1.51 31.27 31.79
CA ILE A 222 -0.35 31.80 32.50
C ILE A 222 -0.84 32.72 33.62
N TYR A 223 -0.26 32.53 34.81
CA TYR A 223 -0.55 33.31 36.00
C TYR A 223 0.74 33.85 36.62
N THR A 224 0.63 34.95 37.36
CA THR A 224 1.71 35.44 38.21
C THR A 224 1.97 34.47 39.37
N SER A 225 3.22 34.06 39.59
CA SER A 225 3.62 33.22 40.73
C SER A 225 4.13 34.07 41.91
N ARG A 226 4.54 35.32 41.62
CA ARG A 226 5.03 36.31 42.58
C ARG A 226 4.38 37.67 42.32
N VAL A 227 4.49 38.58 43.28
CA VAL A 227 4.10 39.98 43.06
C VAL A 227 5.09 40.61 42.09
N LEU A 228 4.58 41.25 41.05
CA LEU A 228 5.42 41.93 40.06
C LEU A 228 5.86 43.29 40.60
N GLU A 229 7.17 43.42 40.87
CA GLU A 229 7.79 44.67 41.31
C GLU A 229 8.43 45.37 40.10
N THR A 230 8.18 46.67 39.96
CA THR A 230 8.30 47.43 38.72
C THR A 230 9.69 47.95 38.40
N GLU A 231 10.62 47.96 39.35
CA GLU A 231 11.79 48.83 39.23
C GLU A 231 12.93 48.29 38.35
N VAL A 232 12.84 47.08 37.79
CA VAL A 232 14.00 46.46 37.13
C VAL A 232 13.79 46.12 35.64
N HIS A 233 12.57 45.79 35.18
CA HIS A 233 12.35 45.31 33.80
C HIS A 233 11.12 45.96 33.17
N SER A 234 11.32 46.79 32.13
CA SER A 234 10.21 47.36 31.33
C SER A 234 9.47 46.32 30.48
N GLN A 235 9.96 45.08 30.48
CA GLN A 235 9.48 43.96 29.70
C GLN A 235 10.09 42.68 30.26
N LEU A 236 9.26 41.69 30.61
CA LEU A 236 9.68 40.37 31.05
C LEU A 236 9.56 39.40 29.88
N THR A 237 10.57 38.56 29.68
CA THR A 237 10.60 37.62 28.56
C THR A 237 10.98 36.23 29.06
N PHE A 238 10.12 35.25 28.81
CA PHE A 238 10.37 33.87 29.19
C PHE A 238 9.93 32.88 28.11
N ARG A 239 10.48 31.67 28.15
CA ARG A 239 10.13 30.59 27.21
C ARG A 239 9.10 29.64 27.78
N VAL A 240 8.09 29.34 26.95
CA VAL A 240 7.07 28.33 27.23
C VAL A 240 7.31 27.12 26.33
N VAL A 241 7.21 25.93 26.91
CA VAL A 241 7.35 24.65 26.23
C VAL A 241 6.02 23.90 26.24
N ALA A 242 5.70 23.25 25.12
CA ALA A 242 4.66 22.24 25.04
C ALA A 242 5.32 20.92 24.66
N TYR A 243 4.97 19.84 25.35
CA TYR A 243 5.45 18.50 25.04
C TYR A 243 4.27 17.54 24.91
N ASP A 244 4.34 16.64 23.95
CA ASP A 244 3.37 15.57 23.80
C ASP A 244 3.60 14.45 24.84
N ARG A 245 2.83 13.36 24.75
CA ARG A 245 2.97 12.20 25.63
C ARG A 245 3.23 10.91 24.86
N GLY A 246 3.80 11.02 23.66
CA GLY A 246 4.29 9.89 22.90
C GLY A 246 5.40 9.15 23.64
N SER A 247 5.70 7.93 23.17
CA SER A 247 6.75 7.09 23.79
C SER A 247 8.14 7.73 23.74
N ASN A 248 8.39 8.60 22.76
CA ASN A 248 9.53 9.50 22.66
C ASN A 248 9.01 10.94 22.53
N PRO A 249 8.79 11.65 23.64
CA PRO A 249 8.12 12.95 23.59
C PRO A 249 8.86 13.97 22.73
N LEU A 250 8.12 14.63 21.85
CA LEU A 250 8.58 15.78 21.09
C LEU A 250 8.13 17.07 21.78
N THR A 251 8.84 18.16 21.46
CA THR A 251 8.65 19.45 22.15
C THR A 251 8.58 20.59 21.17
N GLY A 252 7.63 21.50 21.38
CA GLY A 252 7.59 22.83 20.81
C GLY A 252 7.93 23.89 21.84
N THR A 253 8.50 25.02 21.40
CA THR A 253 8.73 26.17 22.29
C THR A 253 8.26 27.47 21.65
N THR A 254 7.82 28.41 22.46
CA THR A 254 7.48 29.78 22.05
C THR A 254 8.01 30.78 23.08
N THR A 255 8.10 32.04 22.68
CA THR A 255 8.49 33.14 23.57
C THR A 255 7.25 33.89 24.04
N VAL A 256 7.18 34.17 25.34
CA VAL A 256 6.14 35.04 25.91
C VAL A 256 6.80 36.31 26.39
N VAL A 257 6.17 37.42 26.06
CA VAL A 257 6.63 38.76 26.35
C VAL A 257 5.53 39.48 27.13
N VAL A 258 5.84 39.89 28.35
CA VAL A 258 4.90 40.57 29.24
C VAL A 258 5.37 42.01 29.46
N LYS A 259 4.44 42.96 29.32
CA LYS A 259 4.65 44.40 29.57
C LYS A 259 3.74 44.91 30.67
#